data_AF-T1ANR1-F1
#
_entry.id   AF-T1ANR1-F1
#
_cell.length_a   1.000
_cell.length_b   1.000
_cell.length_c   1.000
_cell.angle_alpha   90.00
_cell.angle_beta   90.00
_cell.angle_gamma   90.00
#
_symmetry.space_group_name_H-M   'P 1'
#
loop_
_entity.id
_entity.type
_entity.pdbx_description
1 polymer ?
#
loop_
_entity_poly.entity_id
_entity_poly.type
_entity_poly.pdbx_seq_one_letter_code
_entity_poly.pdbx_strand_id
1 'polypeptide(L)'
;MATIRNRGAYQWQAIVRRRGYPLTSKTLDSRKEAQLWARTVESEMDRGVYLPRNDAERTLLHDLIERYRRDVLPSKRGKHFGPALRVLDEHLGRRSLAAVTSKVVADFRDARLRSGLSA
;
A
#
# COMPACT_ATOMS: atom_id res chain seq x y z
N MET A 1 -19.38 1.09 -12.50
CA MET A 1 -19.08 0.56 -13.83
C MET A 1 -17.89 1.30 -14.38
N ALA A 2 -16.80 0.59 -14.61
CA ALA A 2 -15.56 1.15 -15.12
C ALA A 2 -15.68 1.60 -16.58
N THR A 3 -14.95 2.67 -16.92
CA THR A 3 -14.85 3.17 -18.29
C THR A 3 -13.66 2.53 -18.99
N ILE A 4 -13.87 1.94 -20.17
CA ILE A 4 -12.79 1.41 -21.03
C ILE A 4 -12.61 2.35 -22.22
N ARG A 5 -11.42 2.93 -22.36
CA ARG A 5 -11.05 3.86 -23.43
C ARG A 5 -9.98 3.22 -24.31
N ASN A 6 -10.19 3.24 -25.62
CA ASN A 6 -9.15 2.90 -26.59
C ASN A 6 -8.25 4.13 -26.82
N ARG A 7 -6.92 3.98 -26.68
CA ARG A 7 -5.92 5.03 -26.89
C ARG A 7 -5.04 4.79 -28.12
N GLY A 8 -5.15 3.63 -28.77
CA GLY A 8 -4.31 3.26 -29.91
C GLY A 8 -4.18 1.74 -30.07
N ALA A 9 -3.39 1.31 -31.05
CA ALA A 9 -3.07 -0.11 -31.21
C ALA A 9 -2.43 -0.64 -29.92
N TYR A 10 -2.98 -1.74 -29.39
CA TYR A 10 -2.56 -2.35 -28.13
C TYR A 10 -2.58 -1.40 -26.91
N GLN A 11 -3.48 -0.40 -26.90
CA GLN A 11 -3.59 0.52 -25.77
C GLN A 11 -5.04 0.69 -25.34
N TRP A 12 -5.45 -0.13 -24.37
CA TRP A 12 -6.77 -0.11 -23.76
C TRP A 12 -6.66 0.37 -22.32
N GLN A 13 -7.12 1.59 -22.08
CA GLN A 13 -7.16 2.17 -20.74
C GLN A 13 -8.46 1.81 -20.03
N ALA A 14 -8.36 1.16 -18.88
CA ALA A 14 -9.46 0.98 -17.95
C ALA A 14 -9.39 2.05 -16.86
N ILE A 15 -10.54 2.65 -16.53
CA ILE A 15 -10.69 3.69 -15.52
C ILE A 15 -11.81 3.29 -14.56
N VAL A 16 -11.47 3.08 -13.29
CA VAL A 16 -12.41 2.74 -12.22
C VAL A 16 -12.63 3.97 -11.34
N ARG A 17 -13.89 4.37 -11.22
CA ARG A 17 -14.36 5.47 -10.36
C ARG A 17 -15.37 4.93 -9.37
N ARG A 18 -15.09 5.09 -8.07
CA ARG A 18 -16.00 4.71 -7.01
C ARG A 18 -15.94 5.71 -5.87
N ARG A 19 -17.11 6.05 -5.31
CA ARG A 19 -17.20 6.97 -4.17
C ARG A 19 -16.45 6.39 -2.97
N GLY A 20 -15.59 7.18 -2.34
CA GLY A 20 -14.77 6.74 -1.20
C GLY A 20 -13.45 6.05 -1.56
N TYR A 21 -13.16 5.86 -2.86
CA TYR A 21 -11.90 5.27 -3.33
C TYR A 21 -11.17 6.23 -4.29
N PRO A 22 -9.82 6.16 -4.36
CA PRO A 22 -9.06 6.97 -5.30
C PRO A 22 -9.40 6.60 -6.77
N LEU A 23 -9.32 7.59 -7.66
CA LEU A 23 -9.44 7.37 -9.10
C LEU A 23 -8.32 6.42 -9.55
N THR A 24 -8.68 5.25 -10.07
CA THR A 24 -7.70 4.25 -10.50
C THR A 24 -7.79 4.05 -12.00
N SER A 25 -6.67 4.11 -12.71
CA SER A 25 -6.63 3.77 -14.13
C SER A 25 -5.41 2.93 -14.47
N LYS A 26 -5.56 2.00 -15.42
CA LYS A 26 -4.47 1.18 -15.95
C LYS A 26 -4.63 1.03 -17.46
N THR A 27 -3.53 1.13 -18.20
CA THR A 27 -3.49 0.83 -19.65
C THR A 27 -2.97 -0.59 -19.85
N LEU A 28 -3.64 -1.36 -20.70
CA LEU A 28 -3.39 -2.76 -21.00
C LEU A 28 -3.44 -3.00 -22.52
N ASP A 29 -2.90 -4.13 -22.96
CA ASP A 29 -2.68 -4.37 -24.39
C ASP A 29 -3.96 -4.84 -25.10
N SER A 30 -4.90 -5.42 -24.35
CA SER A 30 -6.17 -5.91 -24.87
C SER A 30 -7.39 -5.33 -24.16
N ARG A 31 -8.47 -5.09 -24.92
CA ARG A 31 -9.78 -4.69 -24.38
C ARG A 31 -10.29 -5.68 -23.35
N LYS A 32 -10.08 -6.98 -23.60
CA LYS A 32 -10.58 -8.05 -22.72
C LYS A 32 -9.84 -8.02 -21.38
N GLU A 33 -8.54 -7.80 -21.40
CA GLU A 33 -7.74 -7.63 -20.18
C GLU A 33 -8.14 -6.37 -19.42
N ALA A 34 -8.35 -5.26 -20.13
CA ALA A 34 -8.81 -4.01 -19.54
C ALA A 34 -10.17 -4.17 -18.82
N GLN A 35 -11.10 -4.90 -19.43
CA GLN A 35 -12.39 -5.24 -18.81
C GLN A 35 -12.24 -6.17 -17.61
N LEU A 36 -11.40 -7.20 -17.71
CA LEU A 36 -11.18 -8.15 -16.62
C LEU A 36 -10.54 -7.44 -15.41
N TRP A 37 -9.48 -6.66 -15.64
CA TRP A 37 -8.82 -5.87 -14.61
C TRP A 37 -9.79 -4.92 -13.92
N ALA A 38 -10.61 -4.21 -14.71
CA ALA A 38 -11.61 -3.29 -14.16
C ALA A 38 -12.62 -3.99 -13.24
N ARG A 39 -13.13 -5.17 -13.65
CA ARG A 39 -14.05 -5.97 -12.84
C ARG A 39 -13.41 -6.47 -11.55
N THR A 40 -12.15 -6.90 -11.61
CA THR A 40 -11.39 -7.32 -10.41
C THR A 40 -11.24 -6.16 -9.44
N VAL A 41 -10.84 -4.98 -9.91
CA VAL A 41 -10.68 -3.79 -9.07
C VAL A 41 -12.02 -3.33 -8.47
N GLU A 42 -13.09 -3.30 -9.26
CA GLU A 42 -14.43 -3.03 -8.74
C GLU A 42 -14.78 -4.03 -7.63
N SER A 43 -14.60 -5.33 -7.87
CA SER A 43 -14.89 -6.36 -6.88
C SER A 43 -14.02 -6.28 -5.61
N GLU A 44 -12.75 -5.87 -5.71
CA GLU A 44 -11.89 -5.63 -4.55
C GLU A 44 -12.43 -4.45 -3.72
N MET A 45 -12.89 -3.39 -4.40
CA MET A 45 -13.51 -2.23 -3.74
C MET A 45 -14.86 -2.59 -3.10
N ASP A 46 -15.68 -3.43 -3.74
CA ASP A 46 -16.96 -3.91 -3.20
C ASP A 46 -16.75 -4.64 -1.86
N ARG A 47 -15.70 -5.45 -1.79
CA ARG A 47 -15.37 -6.26 -0.61
C ARG A 47 -14.58 -5.48 0.46
N GLY A 48 -14.23 -4.22 0.21
CA GLY A 48 -13.41 -3.42 1.13
C GLY A 48 -11.95 -3.86 1.23
N VAL A 49 -11.47 -4.73 0.34
CA VAL A 49 -10.09 -5.25 0.32
C VAL A 49 -9.22 -4.57 -0.75
N TYR A 50 -9.74 -3.54 -1.40
CA TYR A 50 -8.99 -2.81 -2.40
C TYR A 50 -7.83 -2.04 -1.76
N LEU A 51 -6.61 -2.41 -2.16
CA LEU A 51 -5.43 -1.59 -1.95
C LEU A 51 -5.02 -0.95 -3.28
N PRO A 52 -4.78 0.37 -3.32
CA PRO A 52 -4.25 1.02 -4.51
C PRO A 52 -2.86 0.46 -4.82
N ARG A 53 -2.78 -0.49 -5.75
CA ARG A 53 -1.53 -1.22 -6.09
C ARG A 53 -0.39 -0.28 -6.49
N ASN A 54 -0.69 0.86 -7.11
CA ASN A 54 0.33 1.85 -7.47
C ASN A 54 0.94 2.56 -6.26
N ASP A 55 0.15 2.85 -5.23
CA ASP A 55 0.64 3.55 -4.05
C ASP A 55 1.19 2.56 -3.03
N ALA A 56 0.58 1.39 -2.85
CA ALA A 56 1.03 0.38 -1.88
C ALA A 56 2.32 -0.35 -2.30
N GLU A 57 2.59 -0.51 -3.60
CA GLU A 57 3.86 -1.08 -4.10
C GLU A 57 5.00 -0.04 -4.11
N ARG A 58 4.68 1.25 -4.27
CA ARG A 58 5.68 2.34 -4.34
C ARG A 58 5.94 3.02 -3.00
N THR A 59 4.95 3.06 -2.11
CA THR A 59 5.08 3.68 -0.80
C THR A 59 5.89 2.76 0.09
N LEU A 60 7.07 3.23 0.48
CA LEU A 60 7.89 2.55 1.46
C LEU A 60 7.29 2.76 2.85
N LEU A 61 7.47 1.78 3.74
CA LEU A 61 7.09 1.95 5.14
C LEU A 61 7.84 3.15 5.75
N HIS A 62 9.06 3.42 5.29
CA HIS A 62 9.82 4.61 5.63
C HIS A 62 9.02 5.91 5.42
N ASP A 63 8.44 6.10 4.23
CA ASP A 63 7.70 7.31 3.88
C ASP A 63 6.50 7.54 4.81
N LEU A 64 5.84 6.45 5.22
CA LEU A 64 4.76 6.52 6.20
C LEU A 64 5.25 6.85 7.60
N ILE A 65 6.37 6.27 8.04
CA ILE A 65 6.96 6.55 9.34
C ILE A 65 7.34 8.03 9.43
N GLU A 66 7.96 8.58 8.38
CA GLU A 66 8.29 10.01 8.29
C GLU A 66 7.05 10.90 8.32
N ARG A 67 6.01 10.54 7.54
CA ARG A 67 4.73 11.26 7.58
C ARG A 67 4.12 11.24 8.99
N TYR A 68 4.14 10.09 9.66
CA TYR A 68 3.62 9.96 11.02
C TYR A 68 4.46 10.78 12.03
N ARG A 69 5.79 10.77 11.91
CA ARG A 69 6.70 11.58 12.74
C ARG A 69 6.43 13.07 12.60
N ARG A 70 6.13 13.56 11.40
CA ARG A 70 5.88 14.97 11.13
C ARG A 70 4.46 15.40 11.52
N ASP A 71 3.45 14.63 11.12
CA ASP A 71 2.07 15.12 11.13
C ASP A 71 1.30 14.68 12.39
N VAL A 72 1.65 13.54 13.01
CA VAL A 72 0.87 12.94 14.11
C VAL A 72 1.64 12.91 15.42
N LEU A 73 2.87 12.40 15.41
CA LEU A 73 3.68 12.21 16.62
C LEU A 73 3.84 13.48 17.49
N PRO A 74 3.99 14.70 16.95
CA PRO A 74 4.17 15.90 17.77
C PRO A 74 2.95 16.23 18.64
N SER A 75 1.75 15.87 18.16
CA SER A 75 0.47 16.09 18.83
C SER A 75 0.09 14.99 19.83
N LYS A 76 0.72 13.82 19.74
CA LYS A 76 0.48 12.70 20.67
C LYS A 76 1.16 12.94 22.01
N ARG A 77 0.45 12.64 23.11
CA ARG A 77 1.04 12.52 24.45
C ARG A 77 2.20 11.50 24.51
N GLY A 78 2.16 10.46 23.67
CA GLY A 78 3.17 9.40 23.59
C GLY A 78 4.39 9.74 22.74
N LYS A 79 5.10 10.83 23.03
CA LYS A 79 6.33 11.20 22.27
C LYS A 79 7.47 10.18 22.42
N HIS A 80 7.38 9.32 23.44
CA HIS A 80 8.34 8.24 23.72
C HIS A 80 8.36 7.12 22.65
N PHE A 81 7.43 7.11 21.68
CA PHE A 81 7.45 6.13 20.58
C PHE A 81 8.52 6.43 19.50
N GLY A 82 9.21 7.58 19.57
CA GLY A 82 10.26 7.95 18.60
C GLY A 82 11.33 6.87 18.38
N PRO A 83 11.96 6.32 19.44
CA PRO A 83 12.92 5.22 19.32
C PRO A 83 12.33 3.95 18.70
N ALA A 84 11.10 3.58 19.06
CA ALA A 84 10.43 2.41 18.48
C ALA A 84 10.19 2.58 16.97
N LEU A 85 9.74 3.77 16.55
CA LEU A 85 9.60 4.10 15.13
C LEU A 85 10.94 4.06 14.39
N ARG A 86 12.04 4.48 15.03
CA ARG A 86 13.39 4.40 14.44
C ARG A 86 13.81 2.96 14.18
N VAL A 87 13.65 2.09 15.17
CA VAL A 87 13.95 0.66 15.00
C VAL A 87 13.10 0.06 13.88
N LEU A 88 11.80 0.37 13.84
CA LEU A 88 10.89 -0.14 12.81
C LEU A 88 11.34 0.31 11.40
N ASP A 89 11.75 1.57 11.27
CA ASP A 89 12.24 2.16 10.04
C ASP A 89 13.56 1.51 9.58
N GLU A 90 14.50 1.28 10.49
CA GLU A 90 15.78 0.61 10.20
C GLU A 90 15.59 -0.81 9.66
N HIS A 91 14.59 -1.55 10.16
CA HIS A 91 14.40 -2.96 9.81
C HIS A 91 13.42 -3.18 8.65
N LEU A 92 12.35 -2.39 8.60
CA LEU A 92 11.24 -2.58 7.67
C LEU A 92 11.04 -1.39 6.72
N GLY A 93 11.69 -0.25 6.96
CA GLY A 93 11.47 1.00 6.20
C GLY A 93 11.73 0.88 4.70
N ARG A 94 12.70 0.04 4.28
CA ARG A 94 13.01 -0.22 2.86
C ARG A 94 12.00 -1.11 2.14
N ARG A 95 11.02 -1.66 2.85
CA ARG A 95 9.98 -2.49 2.26
C ARG A 95 8.82 -1.61 1.82
N SER A 96 8.24 -1.92 0.66
CA SER A 96 6.94 -1.36 0.30
C SER A 96 5.88 -1.86 1.26
N LEU A 97 4.81 -1.10 1.44
CA LEU A 97 3.67 -1.51 2.27
C LEU A 97 3.11 -2.88 1.85
N ALA A 98 3.02 -3.13 0.54
CA ALA A 98 2.58 -4.41 0.00
C ALA A 98 3.49 -5.58 0.41
N ALA A 99 4.78 -5.33 0.68
CA ALA A 99 5.74 -6.33 1.10
C ALA A 99 5.77 -6.57 2.63
N VAL A 100 5.09 -5.74 3.42
CA VAL A 100 4.94 -5.93 4.88
C VAL A 100 3.82 -6.94 5.14
N THR A 101 4.18 -8.23 5.06
CA THR A 101 3.27 -9.34 5.35
C THR A 101 3.31 -9.74 6.83
N SER A 102 2.33 -10.51 7.28
CA SER A 102 2.29 -11.07 8.64
C SER A 102 3.53 -11.90 8.98
N LYS A 103 4.10 -12.63 7.99
CA LYS A 103 5.37 -13.34 8.15
C LYS A 103 6.53 -12.38 8.46
N VAL A 104 6.65 -11.30 7.69
CA VAL A 104 7.72 -10.29 7.88
C VAL A 104 7.64 -9.64 9.27
N VAL A 105 6.43 -9.37 9.75
CA VAL A 105 6.21 -8.83 11.11
C VAL A 105 6.61 -9.84 12.19
N ALA A 106 6.24 -11.12 12.02
CA ALA A 106 6.64 -12.18 12.93
C ALA A 106 8.17 -12.38 12.97
N ASP A 107 8.82 -12.39 11.80
CA ASP A 107 10.27 -12.52 11.69
C ASP A 107 11.00 -11.37 12.40
N PHE A 108 10.50 -10.14 12.27
CA PHE A 108 11.02 -8.96 12.98
C PHE A 108 10.86 -9.12 14.50
N ARG A 109 9.68 -9.51 14.98
CA ARG A 109 9.43 -9.76 16.41
C ARG A 109 10.38 -10.84 16.95
N ASP A 110 10.48 -11.96 16.26
CA ASP A 110 11.28 -13.10 16.71
C ASP A 110 12.78 -12.78 16.68
N ALA A 111 13.24 -11.96 15.73
CA ALA A 111 14.60 -11.42 15.73
C ALA A 111 14.88 -10.55 16.97
N ARG A 112 13.93 -9.68 17.37
CA ARG A 112 14.07 -8.84 18.57
C ARG A 112 14.08 -9.65 19.86
N LEU A 113 13.17 -10.61 19.99
CA LEU A 113 13.07 -11.49 21.15
C LEU A 113 14.33 -12.33 21.32
N ARG A 114 14.92 -12.87 20.24
CA ARG A 114 16.19 -13.60 20.29
C ARG A 114 17.36 -12.76 20.78
N SER A 115 17.35 -11.48 20.47
CA SER A 115 18.38 -10.52 20.92
C SER A 115 18.14 -10.00 22.35
N GLY A 116 17.16 -10.54 23.08
CA GLY A 116 16.82 -10.11 24.44
C GLY A 116 16.14 -8.74 24.51
N LEU A 117 15.68 -8.21 23.37
CA LEU A 117 14.99 -6.93 23.29
C LEU A 117 13.48 -7.15 23.39
N SER A 118 12.76 -6.13 23.86
CA SER A 118 11.30 -6.15 23.83
C SER A 118 10.80 -6.27 22.38
N ALA A 119 9.74 -7.07 22.20
CA ALA A 119 9.00 -7.19 20.95
C ALA A 119 8.56 -5.82 20.41
#